data_AF-A0A7X9A1M4-F1
#
_entry.id   AF-A0A7X9A1M4-F1
#
_cell.length_a   1.000
_cell.length_b   1.000
_cell.length_c   1.000
_cell.angle_alpha   90.00
_cell.angle_beta   90.00
_cell.angle_gamma   90.00
#
_symmetry.space_group_name_H-M   'P 1'
#
loop_
_entity.id
_entity.type
_entity.pdbx_description
1 polymer ?
#
loop_
_entity_poly.entity_id
_entity_poly.type
_entity_poly.pdbx_seq_one_letter_code
_entity_poly.pdbx_strand_id
1 'polypeptide(L)'
;MISILSKGVPPVTIILVVILVVVLVIGLSALEASCSRKSPQSSDGSDQTNDSTQTKSPTSSAKETDDDIDGGHKSWVNPNAPKDIASTDLLSFFMSMTNDSGDIQGSINLELCVFDENEKSLIEKAGNNVKQFKKSGYMLTIYVIDDRYSDYGEEITAIIPVDKDFSIRFAEAVRASDVLNLNGIYDWTQGLPPKAGEFIIDANYASGEFISIEMNPSIPSEGITLYRSMRPLLLETMLDAGENYVPLLNLDRAFTTPAELIKTIDLRQNHMMITETYIFTLMRFSDRY
;
A
#
# COMPACT_ATOMS: atom_id res chain seq x y z
N MET A 1 -39.69 -20.83 -0.65
CA MET A 1 -39.14 -22.20 -0.82
C MET A 1 -39.11 -22.51 -2.30
N ILE A 2 -37.95 -22.34 -2.94
CA ILE A 2 -37.63 -22.87 -4.28
C ILE A 2 -36.24 -23.46 -4.13
N SER A 3 -36.15 -24.78 -4.27
CA SER A 3 -34.91 -25.53 -4.30
C SER A 3 -34.50 -25.68 -5.76
N ILE A 4 -33.26 -25.31 -6.09
CA ILE A 4 -32.60 -25.70 -7.34
C ILE A 4 -31.27 -26.34 -6.94
N LEU A 5 -31.23 -27.67 -6.99
CA LEU A 5 -29.98 -28.43 -6.97
C LEU A 5 -29.21 -28.16 -8.27
N SER A 6 -27.97 -27.67 -8.13
CA SER A 6 -26.99 -27.67 -9.22
C SER A 6 -26.07 -28.89 -9.08
N LYS A 7 -25.87 -29.58 -10.21
CA LYS A 7 -25.12 -30.84 -10.35
C LYS A 7 -23.66 -30.68 -9.92
N GLY A 8 -23.17 -31.67 -9.17
CA GLY A 8 -21.77 -31.76 -8.74
C GLY A 8 -20.81 -31.74 -9.91
N VAL A 9 -19.84 -30.83 -9.83
CA VAL A 9 -18.71 -30.72 -10.75
C VAL A 9 -17.78 -31.92 -10.49
N PRO A 10 -17.35 -32.68 -11.52
CA PRO A 10 -16.43 -33.79 -11.31
C PRO A 10 -15.10 -33.28 -10.73
N PRO A 11 -14.46 -34.03 -9.81
CA PRO A 11 -13.25 -33.60 -9.10
C PRO A 11 -12.12 -33.14 -10.03
N VAL A 12 -12.03 -33.74 -11.22
CA VAL A 12 -11.03 -33.42 -12.25
C VAL A 12 -11.18 -31.98 -12.76
N THR A 13 -12.39 -31.45 -12.84
CA THR A 13 -12.65 -30.07 -13.29
C THR A 13 -12.28 -29.06 -12.22
N ILE A 14 -12.44 -29.40 -10.93
CA ILE A 14 -12.02 -28.57 -9.80
C ILE A 14 -10.49 -28.50 -9.74
N ILE A 15 -9.80 -29.63 -9.94
CA ILE A 15 -8.33 -29.68 -9.97
C ILE A 15 -7.78 -28.85 -11.13
N LEU A 16 -8.40 -28.92 -12.32
CA LEU A 16 -8.00 -28.10 -13.46
C LEU A 16 -8.21 -26.60 -13.21
N VAL A 17 -9.32 -26.20 -12.56
CA VAL A 17 -9.56 -24.80 -12.19
C VAL A 17 -8.55 -24.33 -11.14
N VAL A 18 -8.22 -25.15 -10.15
CA VAL A 18 -7.20 -24.82 -9.14
C VAL A 18 -5.81 -24.69 -9.77
N ILE A 19 -5.43 -25.60 -10.68
CA ILE A 19 -4.16 -25.48 -11.42
C ILE A 19 -4.16 -24.22 -12.29
N LEU A 20 -5.29 -23.90 -12.94
CA LEU A 20 -5.39 -22.70 -13.77
C LEU A 20 -5.31 -21.42 -12.94
N VAL A 21 -5.90 -21.39 -11.75
CA VAL A 21 -5.77 -20.29 -10.78
C VAL A 21 -4.35 -20.19 -10.23
N VAL A 22 -3.70 -21.31 -9.89
CA VAL A 22 -2.31 -21.31 -9.41
C VAL A 22 -1.33 -20.86 -10.52
N VAL A 23 -1.54 -21.27 -11.77
CA VAL A 23 -0.75 -20.79 -12.91
C VAL A 23 -1.05 -19.32 -13.22
N LEU A 24 -2.29 -18.85 -13.02
CA LEU A 24 -2.64 -17.43 -13.17
C LEU A 24 -1.98 -16.58 -12.09
N VAL A 25 -1.99 -17.05 -10.83
CA VAL A 25 -1.39 -16.36 -9.68
C VAL A 25 0.13 -16.34 -9.80
N ILE A 26 0.78 -17.47 -10.14
CA ILE A 26 2.23 -17.52 -10.37
C ILE A 26 2.63 -16.72 -11.63
N GLY A 27 1.77 -16.71 -12.65
CA GLY A 27 1.96 -15.89 -13.87
C GLY A 27 1.79 -14.40 -13.63
N LEU A 28 0.91 -13.99 -12.71
CA LEU A 28 0.71 -12.60 -12.28
C LEU A 28 1.86 -12.12 -11.37
N SER A 29 2.40 -12.98 -10.50
CA SER A 29 3.59 -12.66 -9.69
C SER A 29 4.87 -12.50 -10.52
N ALA A 30 4.91 -13.05 -11.74
CA ALA A 30 6.00 -12.80 -12.71
C ALA A 30 5.76 -11.55 -13.58
N LEU A 31 4.61 -10.89 -13.42
CA LEU A 31 4.20 -9.70 -14.17
C LEU A 31 3.98 -8.47 -13.27
N GLU A 32 4.64 -8.41 -12.12
CA GLU A 32 4.84 -7.13 -11.43
C GLU A 32 5.99 -6.39 -12.11
N ALA A 33 5.67 -5.76 -13.25
CA ALA A 33 6.45 -4.65 -13.78
C ALA A 33 6.25 -3.45 -12.85
N SER A 34 6.93 -3.49 -11.70
CA SER A 34 7.18 -2.33 -10.86
C SER A 34 7.96 -1.30 -11.66
N CYS A 35 7.64 -0.01 -11.50
CA CYS A 35 8.41 1.13 -12.04
C CYS A 35 9.85 1.22 -11.48
N SER A 36 10.31 0.24 -10.70
CA SER A 36 11.71 0.08 -10.27
C SER A 36 12.63 -0.09 -11.48
N ARG A 37 13.21 1.02 -11.94
CA ARG A 37 14.47 1.01 -12.67
C ARG A 37 15.54 0.48 -11.72
N LYS A 38 16.07 -0.71 -12.03
CA LYS A 38 17.12 -1.42 -11.28
C LYS A 38 18.21 -0.45 -10.77
N SER A 39 18.42 -0.41 -9.45
CA SER A 39 19.61 0.21 -8.86
C SER A 39 20.90 -0.52 -9.30
N PRO A 40 22.06 0.16 -9.34
CA PRO A 40 23.29 -0.40 -9.90
C PRO A 40 23.81 -1.58 -9.06
N GLN A 41 23.85 -2.77 -9.67
CA GLN A 41 24.59 -3.91 -9.14
C GLN A 41 26.09 -3.57 -9.16
N SER A 42 26.73 -3.52 -7.99
CA SER A 42 28.18 -3.66 -7.89
C SER A 42 28.56 -5.12 -8.16
N SER A 43 29.32 -5.32 -9.23
CA SER A 43 30.05 -6.53 -9.53
C SER A 43 31.05 -6.87 -8.42
N ASP A 44 31.11 -8.15 -8.03
CA ASP A 44 32.36 -8.92 -8.09
C ASP A 44 32.08 -10.41 -7.93
N GLY A 45 32.64 -11.19 -8.85
CA GLY A 45 32.65 -12.64 -8.80
C GLY A 45 33.90 -13.15 -8.07
N SER A 46 33.80 -14.33 -7.48
CA SER A 46 34.90 -15.29 -7.47
C SER A 46 34.38 -16.71 -7.23
N ASP A 47 35.10 -17.62 -7.87
CA ASP A 47 34.78 -19.00 -8.18
C ASP A 47 35.16 -19.99 -7.06
N GLN A 48 34.49 -21.16 -7.10
CA GLN A 48 34.99 -22.52 -6.84
C GLN A 48 35.06 -23.16 -5.42
N THR A 49 34.28 -24.27 -5.33
CA THR A 49 34.57 -25.68 -4.98
C THR A 49 34.51 -26.28 -3.56
N ASN A 50 33.75 -27.40 -3.52
CA ASN A 50 33.93 -28.71 -2.84
C ASN A 50 33.16 -29.10 -1.56
N ASP A 51 32.13 -29.95 -1.78
CA ASP A 51 32.03 -31.39 -1.39
C ASP A 51 31.49 -31.87 -0.01
N SER A 52 30.75 -33.00 -0.09
CA SER A 52 30.26 -33.96 0.95
C SER A 52 29.05 -33.57 1.84
N THR A 53 28.06 -34.42 2.15
CA THR A 53 27.79 -35.86 1.92
C THR A 53 26.29 -36.18 2.14
N GLN A 54 25.80 -37.25 1.51
CA GLN A 54 24.46 -37.85 1.71
C GLN A 54 24.19 -38.32 3.15
N THR A 55 22.92 -38.28 3.59
CA THR A 55 22.25 -39.44 4.21
C THR A 55 20.72 -39.36 4.04
N LYS A 56 20.07 -40.47 3.66
CA LYS A 56 18.61 -40.65 3.54
C LYS A 56 17.99 -41.17 4.85
N SER A 57 16.69 -40.86 5.00
CA SER A 57 15.73 -41.02 6.11
C SER A 57 15.56 -42.40 6.77
N PRO A 58 14.72 -42.48 7.83
CA PRO A 58 13.45 -43.19 7.61
C PRO A 58 12.20 -42.53 8.23
N THR A 59 11.06 -42.91 7.64
CA THR A 59 9.66 -42.48 7.81
C THR A 59 9.02 -42.86 9.15
N SER A 60 8.19 -41.98 9.74
CA SER A 60 6.83 -42.33 10.23
C SER A 60 6.01 -41.11 10.73
N SER A 61 4.87 -40.91 10.07
CA SER A 61 3.60 -40.29 10.50
C SER A 61 3.55 -39.39 11.75
N ALA A 62 3.42 -38.08 11.54
CA ALA A 62 2.53 -37.21 12.30
C ALA A 62 2.09 -36.03 11.42
N LYS A 63 0.83 -35.65 11.56
CA LYS A 63 0.14 -34.60 10.82
C LYS A 63 0.46 -33.27 11.52
N GLU A 64 1.28 -32.44 10.88
CA GLU A 64 1.37 -30.97 11.02
C GLU A 64 2.46 -30.57 10.03
N THR A 65 2.08 -29.91 8.92
CA THR A 65 3.07 -29.20 8.09
C THR A 65 3.41 -27.93 8.86
N ASP A 66 4.33 -28.08 9.81
CA ASP A 66 5.18 -27.01 10.29
C ASP A 66 6.05 -26.65 9.07
N ASP A 67 5.61 -25.66 8.29
CA ASP A 67 6.47 -25.08 7.27
C ASP A 67 7.68 -24.54 8.01
N ASP A 68 8.86 -25.12 7.77
CA ASP A 68 10.13 -24.61 8.30
C ASP A 68 10.24 -23.13 7.93
N ILE A 69 9.95 -22.25 8.89
CA ILE A 69 10.25 -20.83 8.77
C ILE A 69 11.75 -20.69 8.93
N ASP A 70 12.48 -20.70 7.82
CA ASP A 70 13.90 -20.33 7.83
C ASP A 70 14.01 -18.84 8.21
N GLY A 71 14.35 -18.61 9.48
CA GLY A 71 14.41 -17.30 10.09
C GLY A 71 15.75 -16.64 9.84
N GLY A 72 15.73 -15.40 9.37
CA GLY A 72 16.94 -14.60 9.17
C GLY A 72 16.64 -13.11 9.30
N HIS A 73 17.31 -12.46 10.23
CA HIS A 73 17.25 -11.01 10.39
C HIS A 73 18.44 -10.36 9.69
N LYS A 74 18.16 -9.36 8.86
CA LYS A 74 19.14 -8.55 8.14
C LYS A 74 18.84 -7.09 8.42
N SER A 75 19.83 -6.39 8.96
CA SER A 75 19.75 -4.95 9.16
C SER A 75 20.95 -4.26 8.52
N TRP A 76 20.69 -3.13 7.87
CA TRP A 76 21.71 -2.27 7.29
C TRP A 76 21.23 -0.82 7.27
N VAL A 77 22.18 0.12 7.34
CA VAL A 77 21.90 1.55 7.26
C VAL A 77 22.79 2.16 6.19
N ASN A 78 22.20 2.88 5.24
CA ASN A 78 22.91 3.73 4.30
C ASN A 78 23.26 5.08 4.96
N PRO A 79 24.52 5.33 5.34
CA PRO A 79 24.88 6.61 5.96
C PRO A 79 24.80 7.78 4.98
N ASN A 80 24.75 7.51 3.67
CA ASN A 80 24.70 8.53 2.63
C ASN A 80 23.27 8.86 2.17
N ALA A 81 22.24 8.22 2.74
CA ALA A 81 20.86 8.54 2.42
C ALA A 81 20.51 9.96 2.92
N PRO A 82 19.90 10.81 2.07
CA PRO A 82 19.59 12.19 2.45
C PRO A 82 18.54 12.23 3.56
N LYS A 83 18.77 13.07 4.57
CA LYS A 83 17.84 13.29 5.70
C LYS A 83 16.92 14.49 5.51
N ASP A 84 17.10 15.20 4.41
CA ASP A 84 16.23 16.24 3.90
C ASP A 84 16.18 16.09 2.38
N ILE A 85 15.04 16.41 1.77
CA ILE A 85 14.87 16.39 0.31
C ILE A 85 14.28 17.72 -0.10
N ALA A 86 15.09 18.57 -0.73
CA ALA A 86 14.65 19.91 -1.12
C ALA A 86 13.76 19.89 -2.37
N SER A 87 13.98 18.92 -3.25
CA SER A 87 13.19 18.77 -4.47
C SER A 87 11.75 18.35 -4.18
N THR A 88 10.79 18.96 -4.87
CA THR A 88 9.41 18.47 -5.01
C THR A 88 9.17 17.80 -6.36
N ASP A 89 10.23 17.66 -7.15
CA ASP A 89 10.17 17.17 -8.52
C ASP A 89 10.27 15.64 -8.54
N LEU A 90 9.18 15.00 -8.09
CA LEU A 90 9.06 13.56 -7.95
C LEU A 90 8.99 12.87 -9.33
N LEU A 91 9.78 11.82 -9.52
CA LEU A 91 9.75 10.96 -10.70
C LEU A 91 8.94 9.69 -10.44
N SER A 92 9.20 9.05 -9.30
CA SER A 92 8.50 7.87 -8.84
C SER A 92 8.40 7.86 -7.33
N PHE A 93 7.33 7.27 -6.82
CA PHE A 93 7.13 6.97 -5.41
C PHE A 93 6.37 5.66 -5.31
N PHE A 94 6.80 4.81 -4.41
CA PHE A 94 6.14 3.59 -3.99
C PHE A 94 6.11 3.56 -2.48
N MET A 95 4.97 3.18 -1.92
CA MET A 95 4.84 2.85 -0.51
C MET A 95 4.00 1.58 -0.38
N SER A 96 4.49 0.62 0.41
CA SER A 96 3.69 -0.50 0.92
C SER A 96 3.61 -0.37 2.44
N MET A 97 2.41 -0.49 2.98
CA MET A 97 2.18 -0.51 4.41
C MET A 97 1.10 -1.54 4.73
N THR A 98 1.46 -2.55 5.52
CA THR A 98 0.54 -3.63 5.94
C THR A 98 0.67 -3.83 7.43
N ASN A 99 -0.45 -3.93 8.15
CA ASN A 99 -0.46 -4.36 9.55
C ASN A 99 -1.87 -4.83 9.94
N ASP A 100 -1.96 -5.90 10.72
CA ASP A 100 -3.23 -6.38 11.29
C ASP A 100 -3.51 -5.85 12.70
N SER A 101 -2.58 -5.08 13.27
CA SER A 101 -2.63 -4.60 14.65
C SER A 101 -2.24 -3.12 14.78
N GLY A 102 -2.85 -2.42 15.73
CA GLY A 102 -2.52 -1.03 16.04
C GLY A 102 -3.31 0.00 15.23
N ASP A 103 -2.65 1.10 14.87
CA ASP A 103 -3.27 2.30 14.28
C ASP A 103 -3.71 2.11 12.83
N ILE A 104 -3.06 1.23 12.08
CA ILE A 104 -3.40 0.89 10.69
C ILE A 104 -3.87 -0.55 10.70
N GLN A 105 -5.06 -0.82 10.15
CA GLN A 105 -5.60 -2.18 10.07
C GLN A 105 -5.98 -2.51 8.64
N GLY A 106 -5.19 -3.37 8.01
CA GLY A 106 -5.28 -3.72 6.60
C GLY A 106 -3.97 -3.42 5.87
N SER A 107 -4.07 -3.17 4.58
CA SER A 107 -2.92 -2.84 3.75
C SER A 107 -3.21 -1.68 2.80
N ILE A 108 -2.14 -0.97 2.44
CA ILE A 108 -2.15 0.03 1.39
C ILE A 108 -0.88 -0.06 0.57
N ASN A 109 -1.05 -0.09 -0.75
CA ASN A 109 0.03 0.19 -1.70
C ASN A 109 -0.29 1.50 -2.43
N LEU A 110 0.65 2.43 -2.41
CA LEU A 110 0.60 3.67 -3.15
C LEU A 110 1.72 3.69 -4.18
N GLU A 111 1.38 4.03 -5.41
CA GLU A 111 2.35 4.28 -6.47
C GLU A 111 2.02 5.62 -7.13
N LEU A 112 3.01 6.50 -7.27
CA LEU A 112 2.90 7.74 -8.03
C LEU A 112 4.09 7.81 -8.98
N CYS A 113 3.85 7.91 -10.28
CA CYS A 113 4.93 7.99 -11.27
C CYS A 113 4.60 8.98 -12.39
N VAL A 114 5.65 9.53 -13.01
CA VAL A 114 5.53 10.28 -14.26
C VAL A 114 4.99 9.35 -15.34
N PHE A 115 3.95 9.79 -16.04
CA PHE A 115 3.37 9.00 -17.13
C PHE A 115 4.23 9.08 -18.40
N ASP A 116 4.84 7.96 -18.78
CA ASP A 116 5.56 7.81 -20.05
C ASP A 116 4.75 6.94 -21.03
N GLU A 117 4.38 7.52 -22.17
CA GLU A 117 3.63 6.81 -23.22
C GLU A 117 4.46 5.74 -23.95
N ASN A 118 5.78 5.72 -23.74
CA ASN A 118 6.67 4.70 -24.26
C ASN A 118 6.77 3.48 -23.31
N GLU A 119 6.24 3.59 -22.08
CA GLU A 119 6.28 2.51 -21.10
C GLU A 119 5.01 1.65 -21.19
N LYS A 120 5.19 0.41 -21.66
CA LYS A 120 4.08 -0.51 -21.95
C LYS A 120 3.20 -0.79 -20.73
N SER A 121 3.79 -0.96 -19.54
CA SER A 121 3.08 -1.18 -18.27
C SER A 121 2.14 -0.01 -17.93
N LEU A 122 2.58 1.22 -18.13
CA LEU A 122 1.77 2.43 -17.89
C LEU A 122 0.64 2.57 -18.89
N ILE A 123 0.89 2.25 -20.17
CA ILE A 123 -0.17 2.20 -21.19
C ILE A 123 -1.24 1.15 -20.85
N GLU A 124 -0.82 -0.03 -20.40
CA GLU A 124 -1.73 -1.10 -20.00
C GLU A 124 -2.56 -0.70 -18.77
N LYS A 125 -1.93 -0.14 -17.73
CA LYS A 125 -2.62 0.40 -16.54
C LYS A 125 -3.61 1.53 -16.90
N ALA A 126 -3.23 2.44 -17.80
CA ALA A 126 -4.07 3.56 -18.20
C ALA A 126 -5.28 3.15 -19.05
N GLY A 127 -5.22 2.02 -19.76
CA GLY A 127 -6.29 1.49 -20.59
C GLY A 127 -6.82 2.53 -21.59
N ASN A 128 -8.13 2.80 -21.56
CA ASN A 128 -8.77 3.76 -22.47
C ASN A 128 -8.47 5.23 -22.13
N ASN A 129 -7.86 5.50 -20.97
CA ASN A 129 -7.65 6.85 -20.43
C ASN A 129 -6.26 7.43 -20.73
N VAL A 130 -5.43 6.78 -21.57
CA VAL A 130 -4.06 7.22 -21.93
C VAL A 130 -3.97 8.71 -22.25
N LYS A 131 -4.94 9.27 -23.00
CA LYS A 131 -4.95 10.71 -23.33
C LYS A 131 -5.06 11.61 -22.10
N GLN A 132 -5.81 11.19 -21.09
CA GLN A 132 -5.98 11.92 -19.84
C GLN A 132 -4.73 11.85 -18.98
N PHE A 133 -4.09 10.68 -18.89
CA PHE A 133 -2.79 10.52 -18.21
C PHE A 133 -1.69 11.33 -18.89
N LYS A 134 -1.61 11.32 -20.22
CA LYS A 134 -0.68 12.17 -20.98
C LYS A 134 -0.88 13.66 -20.70
N LYS A 135 -2.14 14.10 -20.57
CA LYS A 135 -2.46 15.50 -20.26
C LYS A 135 -2.07 15.88 -18.84
N SER A 136 -2.30 15.00 -17.88
CA SER A 136 -2.07 15.27 -16.46
C SER A 136 -0.59 15.12 -16.08
N GLY A 137 0.11 14.18 -16.72
CA GLY A 137 1.54 13.97 -16.61
C GLY A 137 1.95 12.94 -15.56
N TYR A 138 1.04 12.54 -14.67
CA TYR A 138 1.30 11.55 -13.62
C TYR A 138 0.19 10.51 -13.52
N MET A 139 0.56 9.32 -13.08
CA MET A 139 -0.34 8.22 -12.72
C MET A 139 -0.22 7.95 -11.23
N LEU A 140 -1.35 8.07 -10.53
CA LEU A 140 -1.51 7.64 -9.14
C LEU A 140 -2.25 6.31 -9.11
N THR A 141 -1.63 5.28 -8.53
CA THR A 141 -2.26 4.00 -8.22
C THR A 141 -2.46 3.90 -6.72
N ILE A 142 -3.68 3.63 -6.29
CA ILE A 142 -4.04 3.40 -4.89
C ILE A 142 -4.63 2.01 -4.80
N TYR A 143 -4.00 1.16 -4.00
CA TYR A 143 -4.51 -0.15 -3.63
C TYR A 143 -4.73 -0.18 -2.13
N VAL A 144 -5.93 -0.53 -1.67
CA VAL A 144 -6.23 -0.61 -0.23
C VAL A 144 -7.07 -1.84 0.05
N ILE A 145 -6.72 -2.54 1.13
CA ILE A 145 -7.54 -3.59 1.73
C ILE A 145 -7.91 -3.15 3.14
N ASP A 146 -9.21 -3.04 3.43
CA ASP A 146 -9.73 -2.89 4.78
C ASP A 146 -10.04 -4.27 5.39
N ASP A 147 -9.20 -4.71 6.31
CA ASP A 147 -9.32 -6.00 7.00
C ASP A 147 -10.34 -6.00 8.16
N ARG A 148 -11.05 -4.89 8.42
CA ARG A 148 -11.98 -4.79 9.57
C ARG A 148 -13.20 -5.71 9.45
N TYR A 149 -13.63 -6.04 8.23
CA TYR A 149 -14.81 -6.85 7.98
C TYR A 149 -14.43 -8.08 7.16
N SER A 150 -14.14 -9.19 7.85
CA SER A 150 -13.69 -10.47 7.27
C SER A 150 -14.60 -11.05 6.20
N ASP A 151 -15.87 -10.64 6.18
CA ASP A 151 -16.87 -11.18 5.25
C ASP A 151 -16.94 -10.39 3.94
N TYR A 152 -16.29 -9.22 3.85
CA TYR A 152 -16.34 -8.34 2.68
C TYR A 152 -15.02 -7.74 2.24
N GLY A 153 -13.92 -7.91 3.00
CA GLY A 153 -12.56 -7.44 2.68
C GLY A 153 -12.54 -6.47 1.50
N GLU A 154 -12.96 -5.23 1.74
CA GLU A 154 -13.24 -4.30 0.65
C GLU A 154 -11.90 -3.86 0.06
N GLU A 155 -11.48 -4.62 -0.95
CA GLU A 155 -10.32 -4.34 -1.78
C GLU A 155 -10.72 -3.32 -2.84
N ILE A 156 -9.95 -2.24 -2.91
CA ILE A 156 -10.07 -1.25 -3.96
C ILE A 156 -8.75 -1.10 -4.70
N THR A 157 -8.84 -0.91 -6.00
CA THR A 157 -7.75 -0.43 -6.84
C THR A 157 -8.26 0.76 -7.62
N ALA A 158 -7.64 1.93 -7.44
CA ALA A 158 -7.93 3.13 -8.20
C ALA A 158 -6.68 3.56 -8.98
N ILE A 159 -6.85 3.86 -10.27
CA ILE A 159 -5.78 4.35 -11.16
C ILE A 159 -6.23 5.71 -11.67
N ILE A 160 -5.68 6.78 -11.10
CA ILE A 160 -6.18 8.14 -11.24
C ILE A 160 -5.13 9.02 -11.93
N PRO A 161 -5.50 9.75 -13.00
CA PRO A 161 -4.60 10.73 -13.59
C PRO A 161 -4.52 11.96 -12.69
N VAL A 162 -3.30 12.33 -12.29
CA VAL A 162 -3.06 13.49 -11.43
C VAL A 162 -2.06 14.43 -12.10
N ASP A 163 -2.09 15.71 -11.71
CA ASP A 163 -1.28 16.74 -12.34
C ASP A 163 0.00 17.05 -11.57
N LYS A 164 0.78 17.99 -12.12
CA LYS A 164 2.03 18.42 -11.50
C LYS A 164 1.80 19.05 -10.12
N ASP A 165 0.71 19.79 -9.94
CA ASP A 165 0.39 20.42 -8.65
C ASP A 165 0.12 19.36 -7.58
N PHE A 166 -0.63 18.32 -7.91
CA PHE A 166 -0.81 17.15 -7.03
C PHE A 166 0.55 16.54 -6.64
N SER A 167 1.46 16.33 -7.60
CA SER A 167 2.78 15.73 -7.31
C SER A 167 3.61 16.57 -6.35
N ILE A 168 3.48 17.91 -6.42
CA ILE A 168 4.18 18.84 -5.52
C ILE A 168 3.59 18.74 -4.12
N ARG A 169 2.25 18.82 -3.98
CA ARG A 169 1.57 18.66 -2.68
C ARG A 169 1.85 17.29 -2.06
N PHE A 170 1.94 16.25 -2.88
CA PHE A 170 2.32 14.92 -2.45
C PHE A 170 3.74 14.88 -1.88
N ALA A 171 4.73 15.42 -2.60
CA ALA A 171 6.11 15.50 -2.12
C ALA A 171 6.24 16.37 -0.84
N GLU A 172 5.46 17.43 -0.73
CA GLU A 172 5.39 18.25 0.49
C GLU A 172 4.79 17.47 1.67
N ALA A 173 3.76 16.65 1.45
CA ALA A 173 3.19 15.79 2.48
C ALA A 173 4.20 14.72 2.96
N VAL A 174 5.03 14.19 2.05
CA VAL A 174 6.15 13.31 2.38
C VAL A 174 7.17 14.04 3.25
N ARG A 175 7.61 15.24 2.84
CA ARG A 175 8.58 16.05 3.60
C ARG A 175 8.06 16.49 4.97
N ALA A 176 6.76 16.78 5.06
CA ALA A 176 6.10 17.16 6.31
C ALA A 176 5.96 15.98 7.29
N SER A 177 6.16 14.75 6.81
CA SER A 177 6.28 13.59 7.67
C SER A 177 7.73 13.41 8.11
N ASP A 178 7.95 13.05 9.37
CA ASP A 178 9.29 12.76 9.91
C ASP A 178 9.93 11.49 9.30
N VAL A 179 9.38 10.95 8.20
CA VAL A 179 9.81 9.71 7.54
C VAL A 179 11.23 9.77 6.99
N LEU A 180 11.76 10.96 6.68
CA LEU A 180 13.15 11.12 6.22
C LEU A 180 14.17 10.73 7.30
N ASN A 181 13.78 10.71 8.57
CA ASN A 181 14.63 10.17 9.64
C ASN A 181 14.95 8.68 9.43
N LEU A 182 14.00 7.93 8.83
CA LEU A 182 14.15 6.51 8.52
C LEU A 182 14.88 6.26 7.19
N ASN A 183 15.10 7.28 6.35
CA ASN A 183 15.67 7.09 5.03
C ASN A 183 17.03 6.37 5.07
N GLY A 184 17.18 5.32 4.27
CA GLY A 184 18.38 4.48 4.21
C GLY A 184 18.39 3.32 5.20
N ILE A 185 17.34 3.12 6.00
CA ILE A 185 17.24 1.99 6.92
C ILE A 185 16.61 0.79 6.21
N TYR A 186 17.33 -0.33 6.26
CA TYR A 186 16.85 -1.65 5.91
C TYR A 186 16.85 -2.50 7.18
N ASP A 187 15.70 -3.01 7.60
CA ASP A 187 15.55 -3.87 8.76
C ASP A 187 14.50 -4.95 8.49
N TRP A 188 14.96 -6.12 8.07
CA TRP A 188 14.09 -7.17 7.55
C TRP A 188 14.33 -8.52 8.21
N THR A 189 13.24 -9.13 8.65
CA THR A 189 13.18 -10.49 9.15
C THR A 189 12.42 -11.36 8.16
N GLN A 190 13.08 -12.41 7.67
CA GLN A 190 12.49 -13.39 6.77
C GLN A 190 11.57 -14.36 7.51
N GLY A 191 10.58 -14.88 6.79
CA GLY A 191 9.73 -15.96 7.29
C GLY A 191 8.61 -15.50 8.24
N LEU A 192 8.39 -14.20 8.39
CA LEU A 192 7.27 -13.70 9.18
C LEU A 192 5.92 -14.02 8.52
N PRO A 193 4.85 -14.21 9.31
CA PRO A 193 3.50 -14.30 8.77
C PRO A 193 3.17 -13.09 7.87
N PRO A 194 2.36 -13.25 6.81
CA PRO A 194 2.08 -12.17 5.84
C PRO A 194 1.50 -10.88 6.43
N LYS A 195 0.91 -10.94 7.62
CA LYS A 195 0.30 -9.78 8.31
C LYS A 195 1.13 -9.24 9.48
N ALA A 196 2.34 -9.76 9.68
CA ALA A 196 3.17 -9.42 10.84
C ALA A 196 3.45 -7.92 10.93
N GLY A 197 3.52 -7.22 9.79
CA GLY A 197 3.72 -5.78 9.70
C GLY A 197 4.80 -5.47 8.67
N GLU A 198 4.52 -4.59 7.72
CA GLU A 198 5.46 -4.19 6.68
C GLU A 198 5.37 -2.68 6.46
N PHE A 199 6.53 -2.05 6.28
CA PHE A 199 6.64 -0.67 5.84
C PHE A 199 7.80 -0.52 4.85
N ILE A 200 7.47 -0.23 3.59
CA ILE A 200 8.42 -0.06 2.49
C ILE A 200 8.16 1.27 1.81
N ILE A 201 9.21 2.01 1.52
CA ILE A 201 9.18 3.21 0.68
C ILE A 201 10.35 3.20 -0.30
N ASP A 202 10.04 3.47 -1.57
CA ASP A 202 11.03 3.85 -2.59
C ASP A 202 10.56 5.13 -3.28
N ALA A 203 11.39 6.16 -3.32
CA ALA A 203 11.08 7.39 -4.02
C ALA A 203 12.30 7.94 -4.74
N ASN A 204 12.11 8.42 -5.97
CA ASN A 204 13.16 9.03 -6.78
C ASN A 204 12.74 10.43 -7.24
N TYR A 205 13.64 11.40 -7.09
CA TYR A 205 13.43 12.79 -7.49
C TYR A 205 14.32 13.15 -8.69
N ALA A 206 13.89 14.11 -9.50
CA ALA A 206 14.63 14.56 -10.67
C ALA A 206 16.00 15.18 -10.32
N SER A 207 16.17 15.65 -9.08
CA SER A 207 17.44 16.13 -8.52
C SER A 207 18.47 15.03 -8.29
N GLY A 208 18.05 13.75 -8.30
CA GLY A 208 18.86 12.60 -7.86
C GLY A 208 18.75 12.30 -6.37
N GLU A 209 17.99 13.10 -5.61
CA GLU A 209 17.60 12.75 -4.23
C GLU A 209 16.66 11.53 -4.24
N PHE A 210 16.70 10.73 -3.18
CA PHE A 210 15.92 9.50 -3.09
C PHE A 210 15.49 9.18 -1.66
N ILE A 211 14.44 8.36 -1.53
CA ILE A 211 14.03 7.69 -0.29
C ILE A 211 14.11 6.17 -0.52
N SER A 212 14.71 5.44 0.41
CA SER A 212 14.72 3.98 0.40
C SER A 212 14.63 3.48 1.84
N ILE A 213 13.50 2.84 2.18
CA ILE A 213 13.18 2.32 3.51
C ILE A 213 12.54 0.95 3.31
N GLU A 214 13.00 -0.05 4.05
CA GLU A 214 12.38 -1.38 4.04
C GLU A 214 12.46 -1.95 5.46
N MET A 215 11.29 -2.13 6.10
CA MET A 215 11.21 -2.52 7.50
C MET A 215 10.05 -3.49 7.77
N ASN A 216 10.28 -4.48 8.65
CA ASN A 216 9.26 -5.35 9.25
C ASN A 216 9.71 -5.75 10.68
N PRO A 217 8.87 -6.34 11.57
CA PRO A 217 7.46 -6.70 11.48
C PRO A 217 6.52 -5.57 11.95
N SER A 218 6.80 -4.30 11.68
CA SER A 218 5.92 -3.24 12.20
C SER A 218 5.96 -2.00 11.33
N ILE A 219 4.90 -1.20 11.42
CA ILE A 219 4.87 0.14 10.85
C ILE A 219 5.46 1.10 11.88
N PRO A 220 6.54 1.83 11.56
CA PRO A 220 7.09 2.84 12.45
C PRO A 220 6.14 4.04 12.59
N SER A 221 6.25 4.80 13.69
CA SER A 221 5.43 5.99 13.95
C SER A 221 5.47 7.03 12.83
N GLU A 222 6.64 7.18 12.21
CA GLU A 222 6.90 8.08 11.10
C GLU A 222 6.16 7.61 9.83
N GLY A 223 6.02 6.30 9.64
CA GLY A 223 5.21 5.72 8.56
C GLY A 223 3.71 5.98 8.75
N ILE A 224 3.22 5.86 9.98
CA ILE A 224 1.83 6.22 10.32
C ILE A 224 1.59 7.72 10.10
N THR A 225 2.56 8.55 10.50
CA THR A 225 2.49 10.02 10.32
C THR A 225 2.50 10.39 8.85
N LEU A 226 3.32 9.74 8.03
CA LEU A 226 3.33 9.89 6.58
C LEU A 226 1.98 9.52 5.95
N TYR A 227 1.42 8.37 6.31
CA TYR A 227 0.10 8.00 5.80
C TYR A 227 -0.95 9.07 6.16
N ARG A 228 -0.96 9.54 7.41
CA ARG A 228 -1.88 10.59 7.87
C ARG A 228 -1.67 11.94 7.18
N SER A 229 -0.44 12.30 6.81
CA SER A 229 -0.16 13.53 6.07
C SER A 229 -0.66 13.47 4.62
N MET A 230 -0.54 12.30 3.97
CA MET A 230 -0.99 12.10 2.59
C MET A 230 -2.50 11.85 2.49
N ARG A 231 -3.11 11.24 3.51
CA ARG A 231 -4.51 10.79 3.49
C ARG A 231 -5.52 11.84 3.03
N PRO A 232 -5.50 13.11 3.48
CA PRO A 232 -6.44 14.11 2.99
C PRO A 232 -6.37 14.31 1.48
N LEU A 233 -5.16 14.39 0.93
CA LEU A 233 -4.91 14.56 -0.49
C LEU A 233 -5.38 13.33 -1.29
N LEU A 234 -5.16 12.13 -0.77
CA LEU A 234 -5.62 10.89 -1.40
C LEU A 234 -7.16 10.78 -1.40
N LEU A 235 -7.80 11.11 -0.28
CA LEU A 235 -9.27 11.10 -0.15
C LEU A 235 -9.94 12.11 -1.09
N GLU A 236 -9.39 13.32 -1.19
CA GLU A 236 -9.86 14.36 -2.12
C GLU A 236 -9.78 13.86 -3.56
N THR A 237 -8.62 13.33 -3.97
CA THR A 237 -8.42 12.80 -5.33
C THR A 237 -9.34 11.62 -5.66
N MET A 238 -9.55 10.70 -4.72
CA MET A 238 -10.50 9.60 -4.93
C MET A 238 -11.94 10.08 -5.06
N LEU A 239 -12.34 11.06 -4.22
CA LEU A 239 -13.67 11.65 -4.27
C LEU A 239 -13.92 12.36 -5.61
N ASP A 240 -12.96 13.17 -6.07
CA ASP A 240 -13.04 13.90 -7.33
C ASP A 240 -13.06 12.97 -8.56
N ALA A 241 -12.36 11.84 -8.48
CA ALA A 241 -12.40 10.79 -9.50
C ALA A 241 -13.69 9.96 -9.47
N GLY A 242 -14.53 10.10 -8.43
CA GLY A 242 -15.73 9.29 -8.24
C GLY A 242 -15.45 7.84 -7.83
N GLU A 243 -14.25 7.58 -7.30
CA GLU A 243 -13.81 6.26 -6.85
C GLU A 243 -14.32 5.94 -5.43
N ASN A 244 -14.41 4.65 -5.09
CA ASN A 244 -14.77 4.24 -3.74
C ASN A 244 -13.61 4.54 -2.76
N TYR A 245 -13.71 5.62 -1.99
CA TYR A 245 -12.71 6.03 -1.00
C TYR A 245 -12.93 5.44 0.40
N VAL A 246 -13.97 4.61 0.61
CA VAL A 246 -14.34 4.11 1.94
C VAL A 246 -13.25 3.23 2.57
N PRO A 247 -12.61 2.28 1.86
CA PRO A 247 -11.54 1.48 2.45
C PRO A 247 -10.33 2.33 2.87
N LEU A 248 -9.96 3.32 2.05
CA LEU A 248 -8.91 4.28 2.41
C LEU A 248 -9.29 5.10 3.65
N LEU A 249 -10.55 5.50 3.79
CA LEU A 249 -11.04 6.17 4.98
C LEU A 249 -10.95 5.25 6.22
N ASN A 250 -11.21 3.96 6.07
CA ASN A 250 -11.24 3.02 7.19
C ASN A 250 -9.86 2.47 7.58
N LEU A 251 -8.81 2.69 6.78
CA LEU A 251 -7.51 2.09 7.07
C LEU A 251 -6.89 2.58 8.39
N ASP A 252 -7.03 3.88 8.71
CA ASP A 252 -6.53 4.47 9.95
C ASP A 252 -7.58 4.40 11.07
N ARG A 253 -7.20 3.66 12.11
CA ARG A 253 -7.91 3.46 13.36
C ARG A 253 -7.63 4.54 14.39
N ALA A 254 -6.86 5.60 14.08
CA ALA A 254 -6.81 6.78 14.93
C ALA A 254 -8.24 7.21 15.23
N PHE A 255 -8.71 6.79 16.39
CA PHE A 255 -10.01 7.18 16.85
C PHE A 255 -9.94 8.69 16.91
N THR A 256 -10.81 9.35 16.16
CA THR A 256 -11.45 10.55 16.68
C THR A 256 -11.92 10.12 18.06
N THR A 257 -11.19 10.46 19.12
CA THR A 257 -11.59 10.14 20.49
C THR A 257 -13.06 10.57 20.63
N PRO A 258 -13.88 9.96 21.50
CA PRO A 258 -15.26 10.43 21.67
C PRO A 258 -15.35 11.96 21.82
N ALA A 259 -14.34 12.57 22.47
CA ALA A 259 -14.17 14.01 22.56
C ALA A 259 -13.90 14.71 21.21
N GLU A 260 -13.04 14.18 20.35
CA GLU A 260 -12.80 14.72 19.01
C GLU A 260 -14.00 14.51 18.07
N LEU A 261 -14.73 13.39 18.20
CA LEU A 261 -15.95 13.15 17.42
C LEU A 261 -17.04 14.14 17.82
N ILE A 262 -17.18 14.42 19.11
CA ILE A 262 -18.09 15.46 19.59
C ILE A 262 -17.71 16.82 19.00
N LYS A 263 -16.41 17.13 18.83
CA LYS A 263 -15.97 18.38 18.21
C LYS A 263 -16.28 18.49 16.71
N THR A 264 -16.63 17.41 16.02
CA THR A 264 -17.04 17.45 14.62
C THR A 264 -18.56 17.59 14.46
N ILE A 265 -19.34 17.51 15.54
CA ILE A 265 -20.78 17.67 15.53
C ILE A 265 -21.10 19.15 15.82
N ASP A 266 -21.56 19.90 14.82
CA ASP A 266 -22.17 21.22 15.00
C ASP A 266 -23.67 21.05 15.29
N LEU A 267 -24.11 21.60 16.42
CA LEU A 267 -25.50 21.56 16.87
C LEU A 267 -26.05 22.98 16.90
N ARG A 268 -27.02 23.27 16.04
CA ARG A 268 -27.69 24.58 16.01
C ARG A 268 -29.18 24.45 16.31
N GLN A 269 -29.69 25.36 17.13
CA GLN A 269 -31.13 25.47 17.36
C GLN A 269 -31.78 26.11 16.14
N ASN A 270 -32.73 25.42 15.52
CA ASN A 270 -33.32 25.82 14.24
C ASN A 270 -34.43 26.88 14.40
N HIS A 271 -34.98 27.04 15.62
CA HIS A 271 -36.15 27.90 15.82
C HIS A 271 -36.23 28.45 17.25
N MET A 272 -36.46 29.76 17.40
CA MET A 272 -36.45 30.44 18.70
C MET A 272 -37.65 30.09 19.61
N MET A 273 -38.76 29.61 19.05
CA MET A 273 -40.01 29.36 19.82
C MET A 273 -40.37 27.88 19.97
N ILE A 274 -39.59 26.96 19.39
CA ILE A 274 -39.80 25.51 19.54
C ILE A 274 -38.54 24.95 20.19
N THR A 275 -38.65 24.58 21.47
CA THR A 275 -37.51 24.29 22.35
C THR A 275 -36.83 22.94 22.10
N GLU A 276 -37.18 22.22 21.03
CA GLU A 276 -36.71 20.85 20.76
C GLU A 276 -36.33 20.61 19.29
N THR A 277 -36.10 21.66 18.51
CA THR A 277 -35.64 21.52 17.11
C THR A 277 -34.16 21.83 16.99
N TYR A 278 -33.35 20.78 16.81
CA TYR A 278 -31.92 20.87 16.57
C TYR A 278 -31.58 20.41 15.15
N ILE A 279 -30.64 21.11 14.52
CA ILE A 279 -29.95 20.64 13.32
C ILE A 279 -28.63 20.03 13.78
N PHE A 280 -28.36 18.83 13.29
CA PHE A 280 -27.09 18.13 13.44
C PHE A 280 -26.33 18.24 12.13
N THR A 281 -25.11 18.77 12.16
CA THR A 281 -24.23 18.77 10.99
C THR A 281 -22.90 18.16 11.38
N LEU A 282 -22.45 17.17 10.61
CA LEU A 282 -21.11 16.61 10.76
C LEU A 282 -20.17 17.45 9.90
N MET A 283 -19.32 18.25 10.55
CA MET A 283 -18.35 19.10 9.86
C MET A 283 -17.26 18.23 9.23
N ARG A 284 -16.94 18.48 7.96
CA ARG A 284 -15.81 17.80 7.30
C ARG A 284 -14.50 18.39 7.82
N PHE A 285 -13.43 17.60 7.80
CA PHE A 285 -12.09 18.00 8.27
C PHE A 285 -11.53 19.27 7.59
N SER A 286 -12.11 19.72 6.47
CA SER A 286 -11.74 20.94 5.74
C SER A 286 -12.34 22.25 6.28
N ASP A 287 -13.27 22.21 7.24
CA ASP A 287 -14.04 23.40 7.63
C ASP A 287 -13.42 24.23 8.77
N ARG A 288 -12.16 23.95 9.15
CA ARG A 288 -11.43 24.77 10.12
C ARG A 288 -10.50 25.76 9.41
N TYR A 289 -10.99 27.00 9.25
CA TYR A 289 -10.16 28.19 9.08
C TYR A 289 -9.60 28.66 10.43
#